data_AF-A0A8H6IPZ4-F1
#
_entry.id   AF-A0A8H6IPZ4-F1
#
_cell.length_a   1.000
_cell.length_b   1.000
_cell.length_c   1.000
_cell.angle_alpha   90.00
_cell.angle_beta   90.00
_cell.angle_gamma   90.00
#
_symmetry.space_group_name_H-M   'P 1'
#
loop_
_entity.id
_entity.type
_entity.pdbx_description
1 polymer ?
#
loop_
_entity_poly.entity_id
_entity_poly.type
_entity_poly.pdbx_seq_one_letter_code
_entity_poly.pdbx_strand_id
1 'polypeptide(L)'
;MKPLQLTAWGFKSINQHASKAVKKLAKDITLARRTLNPRIDEDNKPVQFNGGTRSNADSIWHQLFGHEHRGSARCRHCREGCGPFAECVQVVDACANCRYGGTAVRCEFHPRNVTPAKRKAEESMDAAAEDTVSDILSNIPAKYLKEVRRAIDMALAR
;
A
#
# COMPACT_ATOMS: atom_id res chain seq x y z
N MET A 1 -19.85 2.94 12.06
CA MET A 1 -20.05 3.62 10.75
C MET A 1 -19.91 2.59 9.64
N LYS A 2 -20.73 2.66 8.58
CA LYS A 2 -20.62 1.76 7.43
C LYS A 2 -19.50 2.26 6.50
N PRO A 3 -18.60 1.38 6.00
CA PRO A 3 -17.57 1.77 5.05
C PRO A 3 -18.19 2.33 3.77
N LEU A 4 -17.53 3.29 3.13
CA LEU A 4 -18.02 3.90 1.91
C LEU A 4 -17.84 2.90 0.77
N GLN A 5 -18.92 2.29 0.31
CA GLN A 5 -18.88 1.43 -0.86
C GLN A 5 -18.95 2.28 -2.12
N LEU A 6 -17.90 2.24 -2.94
CA LEU A 6 -17.92 2.86 -4.25
C LEU A 6 -18.99 2.17 -5.10
N THR A 7 -19.91 2.95 -5.64
CA THR A 7 -20.83 2.48 -6.68
C THR A 7 -20.03 2.04 -7.91
N ALA A 8 -20.58 1.13 -8.72
CA ALA A 8 -19.94 0.68 -9.95
C ALA A 8 -19.55 1.83 -10.89
N TRP A 9 -20.37 2.89 -10.94
CA TRP A 9 -20.10 4.11 -11.68
C TRP A 9 -18.94 4.93 -11.09
N GLY A 10 -18.91 5.11 -9.77
CA GLY A 10 -17.82 5.80 -9.09
C GLY A 10 -16.48 5.10 -9.32
N PHE A 11 -16.46 3.76 -9.28
CA PHE A 11 -15.26 2.98 -9.55
C PHE A 11 -14.79 3.11 -11.02
N LYS A 12 -15.70 3.16 -12.00
CA LYS A 12 -15.34 3.34 -13.41
C LYS A 12 -14.64 4.67 -13.67
N SER A 13 -15.12 5.76 -13.07
CA SER A 13 -14.49 7.09 -13.18
C SER A 13 -13.11 7.13 -12.52
N ILE A 14 -12.97 6.60 -11.31
CA ILE A 14 -11.68 6.48 -10.62
C ILE A 14 -10.70 5.62 -11.44
N ASN A 15 -11.18 4.52 -12.00
CA ASN A 15 -10.39 3.68 -12.88
C ASN A 15 -10.01 4.43 -14.16
N GLN A 16 -10.84 5.29 -14.74
CA GLN A 16 -10.45 6.05 -15.93
C GLN A 16 -9.26 7.00 -15.67
N HIS A 17 -9.22 7.65 -14.50
CA HIS A 17 -8.25 8.71 -14.20
C HIS A 17 -6.97 8.23 -13.52
N ALA A 18 -6.98 7.03 -12.92
CA ALA A 18 -5.77 6.46 -12.35
C ALA A 18 -4.72 6.11 -13.41
N SER A 19 -3.46 6.28 -13.04
CA SER A 19 -2.32 5.99 -13.89
C SER A 19 -2.20 4.49 -14.21
N LYS A 20 -1.68 4.19 -15.40
CA LYS A 20 -1.41 2.79 -15.81
C LYS A 20 -0.46 2.09 -14.83
N ALA A 21 0.53 2.81 -14.30
CA ALA A 21 1.50 2.29 -13.35
C ALA A 21 0.84 1.84 -12.05
N VAL A 22 0.00 2.68 -11.44
CA VAL A 22 -0.72 2.35 -10.20
C VAL A 22 -1.68 1.19 -10.42
N LYS A 23 -2.38 1.14 -11.55
CA LYS A 23 -3.27 0.00 -11.87
C LYS A 23 -2.52 -1.30 -12.07
N LYS A 24 -1.37 -1.25 -12.76
CA LYS A 24 -0.55 -2.44 -12.98
C LYS A 24 -0.07 -2.96 -11.63
N LEU A 25 0.51 -2.08 -10.82
CA LEU A 25 1.03 -2.46 -9.52
C LEU A 25 -0.08 -2.94 -8.58
N ALA A 26 -1.26 -2.31 -8.58
CA ALA A 26 -2.40 -2.78 -7.80
C ALA A 26 -2.96 -4.14 -8.27
N LYS A 27 -2.71 -4.55 -9.53
CA LYS A 27 -3.04 -5.90 -10.02
C LYS A 27 -1.96 -6.91 -9.66
N ASP A 28 -0.70 -6.48 -9.69
CA ASP A 28 0.45 -7.32 -9.35
C ASP A 28 0.52 -7.58 -7.83
N ILE A 29 -0.03 -6.66 -7.04
CA ILE A 29 -0.23 -6.82 -5.60
C ILE A 29 -1.46 -7.71 -5.36
N THR A 30 -1.26 -8.94 -4.89
CA THR A 30 -2.31 -9.88 -4.42
C THR A 30 -2.92 -9.45 -3.07
N LEU A 31 -3.07 -8.14 -2.82
CA LEU A 31 -3.78 -7.66 -1.63
C LEU A 31 -5.27 -7.63 -1.90
N ALA A 32 -6.03 -8.23 -0.97
CA ALA A 32 -7.48 -8.12 -0.96
C ALA A 32 -7.90 -6.64 -0.96
N ARG A 33 -8.88 -6.32 -1.80
CA ARG A 33 -9.43 -4.96 -1.90
C ARG A 33 -9.89 -4.47 -0.52
N ARG A 34 -9.29 -3.39 -0.06
CA ARG A 34 -9.61 -2.71 1.19
C ARG A 34 -10.89 -1.88 1.08
N THR A 35 -11.48 -1.57 2.23
CA THR A 35 -12.60 -0.61 2.34
C THR A 35 -12.09 0.82 2.26
N LEU A 36 -12.88 1.72 1.69
CA LEU A 36 -12.60 3.16 1.76
C LEU A 36 -13.23 3.74 3.02
N ASN A 37 -12.37 4.05 3.99
CA ASN A 37 -12.77 4.67 5.24
C ASN A 37 -12.36 6.16 5.20
N PRO A 38 -13.30 7.10 5.02
CA PRO A 38 -13.02 8.51 5.16
C PRO A 38 -12.54 8.82 6.59
N ARG A 39 -11.63 9.78 6.70
CA ARG A 39 -11.31 10.42 7.97
C ARG A 39 -12.54 11.17 8.48
N ILE A 40 -12.65 11.30 9.80
CA ILE A 40 -13.65 12.14 10.44
C ILE A 40 -13.02 13.50 10.75
N ASP A 41 -13.70 14.58 10.37
CA ASP A 41 -13.27 15.95 10.67
C ASP A 41 -13.68 16.39 12.09
N GLU A 42 -13.36 17.63 12.44
CA GLU A 42 -13.63 18.21 13.76
C GLU A 42 -15.14 18.31 14.06
N ASP A 43 -15.98 18.38 13.02
CA ASP A 43 -17.44 18.41 13.11
C ASP A 43 -18.06 17.01 13.22
N ASN A 44 -17.24 15.97 13.41
CA ASN A 44 -17.64 14.56 13.42
C ASN A 44 -18.28 14.11 12.08
N LYS A 45 -17.89 14.74 10.95
CA LYS A 45 -18.37 14.40 9.61
C LYS A 45 -17.29 13.68 8.80
N PRO A 46 -17.68 12.77 7.89
CA PRO A 46 -16.73 12.16 6.96
C PRO A 46 -16.15 13.19 6.00
N VAL A 47 -14.81 13.26 5.93
CA VAL A 47 -14.09 14.08 4.95
C VAL A 47 -14.46 13.63 3.55
N GLN A 48 -14.96 14.56 2.76
CA GLN A 48 -15.33 14.32 1.37
C GLN A 48 -14.08 14.21 0.49
N PHE A 49 -14.07 13.22 -0.40
CA PHE A 49 -13.01 13.07 -1.39
C PHE A 49 -13.61 12.72 -2.75
N ASN A 50 -12.91 13.11 -3.82
CA ASN A 50 -13.31 12.80 -5.19
C ASN A 50 -12.13 12.22 -5.97
N GLY A 51 -12.41 11.44 -7.01
CA GLY A 51 -11.40 10.89 -7.93
C GLY A 51 -11.23 11.69 -9.21
N GLY A 52 -11.64 12.97 -9.24
CA GLY A 52 -11.74 13.76 -10.48
C GLY A 52 -10.40 14.14 -11.10
N THR A 53 -9.32 14.12 -10.31
CA THR A 53 -7.95 14.34 -10.80
C THR A 53 -7.15 13.04 -10.78
N ARG A 54 -6.10 12.95 -11.61
CA ARG A 54 -5.22 11.79 -11.63
C ARG A 54 -4.57 11.50 -10.27
N SER A 55 -4.11 12.53 -9.56
CA SER A 55 -3.50 12.36 -8.24
C SER A 55 -4.50 11.82 -7.23
N ASN A 56 -5.74 12.30 -7.24
CA ASN A 56 -6.77 11.81 -6.34
C ASN A 56 -7.21 10.39 -6.70
N ALA A 57 -7.37 10.09 -8.00
CA ALA A 57 -7.67 8.74 -8.47
C ALA A 57 -6.58 7.74 -8.07
N ASP A 58 -5.30 8.07 -8.30
CA ASP A 58 -4.16 7.27 -7.85
C ASP A 58 -4.20 7.07 -6.32
N SER A 59 -4.56 8.10 -5.57
CA SER A 59 -4.68 8.01 -4.10
C SER A 59 -5.77 7.04 -3.66
N ILE A 60 -6.93 7.06 -4.31
CA ILE A 60 -8.02 6.12 -4.01
C ILE A 60 -7.58 4.68 -4.35
N TRP A 61 -6.85 4.49 -5.46
CA TRP A 61 -6.26 3.19 -5.78
C TRP A 61 -5.26 2.73 -4.73
N HIS A 62 -4.41 3.61 -4.24
CA HIS A 62 -3.49 3.29 -3.14
C HIS A 62 -4.28 2.82 -1.91
N GLN A 63 -5.34 3.53 -1.55
CA GLN A 63 -6.15 3.19 -0.38
C GLN A 63 -6.81 1.81 -0.50
N LEU A 64 -7.24 1.45 -1.71
CA LEU A 64 -7.93 0.18 -1.98
C LEU A 64 -6.98 -1.03 -2.02
N PHE A 65 -5.74 -0.85 -2.48
CA PHE A 65 -4.87 -1.98 -2.83
C PHE A 65 -3.49 -1.94 -2.19
N GLY A 66 -3.22 -1.00 -1.30
CA GLY A 66 -1.93 -0.88 -0.63
C GLY A 66 -1.84 -1.57 0.71
N HIS A 67 -0.63 -1.56 1.23
CA HIS A 67 -0.27 -2.00 2.56
C HIS A 67 -0.59 -0.90 3.59
N GLU A 68 -1.25 -1.25 4.69
CA GLU A 68 -1.59 -0.30 5.74
C GLU A 68 -0.49 -0.21 6.79
N HIS A 69 -0.03 1.00 7.05
CA HIS A 69 0.86 1.31 8.15
C HIS A 69 0.03 1.74 9.37
N ARG A 70 0.30 1.12 10.52
CA ARG A 70 -0.43 1.35 11.78
C ARG A 70 0.48 1.94 12.86
N GLY A 71 -0.11 2.59 13.87
CA GLY A 71 0.61 3.13 15.01
C GLY A 71 1.77 4.06 14.62
N SER A 72 2.96 3.77 15.14
CA SER A 72 4.19 4.53 14.87
C SER A 72 4.73 4.37 13.45
N ALA A 73 4.33 3.31 12.72
CA ALA A 73 4.75 3.10 11.33
C ALA A 73 4.03 4.02 10.35
N ARG A 74 2.95 4.70 10.77
CA ARG A 74 2.27 5.72 9.97
C ARG A 74 3.22 6.88 9.67
N CYS A 75 3.19 7.40 8.44
CA CYS A 75 3.93 8.62 8.13
C CYS A 75 3.47 9.78 9.03
N ARG A 76 4.37 10.71 9.34
CA ARG A 76 4.09 11.88 10.21
C ARG A 76 2.84 12.64 9.79
N HIS A 77 2.67 12.91 8.50
CA HIS A 77 1.47 13.60 8.00
C HIS A 77 0.16 12.86 8.33
N CYS A 78 0.14 11.52 8.24
CA CYS A 78 -1.04 10.77 8.65
C CYS A 78 -1.25 10.78 10.17
N ARG A 79 -0.18 10.82 10.97
CA ARG A 79 -0.28 10.96 12.44
C ARG A 79 -0.81 12.33 12.84
N GLU A 80 -0.50 13.37 12.07
CA GLU A 80 -1.04 14.73 12.18
C GLU A 80 -2.46 14.87 11.58
N GLY A 81 -3.05 13.78 11.08
CA GLY A 81 -4.40 13.81 10.52
C GLY A 81 -4.50 14.46 9.14
N CYS A 82 -3.44 14.50 8.34
CA CYS A 82 -3.53 15.02 6.97
C CYS A 82 -4.17 14.01 6.01
N GLY A 83 -4.92 14.53 5.04
CA GLY A 83 -5.54 13.75 3.95
C GLY A 83 -6.98 13.32 4.25
N PRO A 84 -7.65 12.69 3.25
CA PRO A 84 -9.06 12.36 3.35
C PRO A 84 -9.37 10.99 3.96
N PHE A 85 -8.40 10.09 4.08
CA PHE A 85 -8.61 8.71 4.51
C PHE A 85 -8.18 8.50 5.96
N ALA A 86 -8.89 7.63 6.67
CA ALA A 86 -8.58 7.28 8.05
C ALA A 86 -7.24 6.50 8.15
N GLU A 87 -6.98 5.61 7.19
CA GLU A 87 -5.81 4.73 7.23
C GLU A 87 -4.63 5.27 6.43
N CYS A 88 -3.40 4.99 6.88
CA CYS A 88 -2.18 5.32 6.14
C CYS A 88 -1.80 4.14 5.25
N VAL A 89 -2.23 4.17 3.99
CA VAL A 89 -2.03 3.05 3.06
C VAL A 89 -1.03 3.42 1.98
N GLN A 90 -0.01 2.58 1.75
CA GLN A 90 1.07 2.79 0.78
C GLN A 90 1.10 1.65 -0.24
N VAL A 91 1.36 2.01 -1.50
CA VAL A 91 1.59 1.06 -2.60
C VAL A 91 3.02 1.20 -3.14
N VAL A 92 3.51 2.43 -3.30
CA VAL A 92 4.86 2.75 -3.82
C VAL A 92 5.56 3.77 -2.92
N ASP A 93 5.91 4.93 -3.46
CA ASP A 93 6.69 6.02 -2.90
C ASP A 93 5.88 6.94 -1.95
N ALA A 94 4.58 6.78 -1.82
CA ALA A 94 3.79 7.64 -0.96
C ALA A 94 2.50 6.96 -0.52
N CYS A 95 2.07 7.28 0.70
CA CYS A 95 0.75 6.87 1.15
C CYS A 95 -0.37 7.64 0.42
N ALA A 96 -1.56 7.04 0.38
CA ALA A 96 -2.75 7.57 -0.26
C ALA A 96 -3.08 9.00 0.21
N ASN A 97 -3.01 9.26 1.52
CA ASN A 97 -3.30 10.57 2.09
C ASN A 97 -2.37 11.68 1.60
N CYS A 98 -1.06 11.40 1.53
CA CYS A 98 -0.10 12.39 1.01
C CYS A 98 -0.17 12.53 -0.50
N ARG A 99 -0.56 11.47 -1.24
CA ARG A 99 -0.72 11.55 -2.70
C ARG A 99 -1.93 12.37 -3.09
N TYR A 100 -2.96 12.43 -2.25
CA TYR A 100 -4.17 13.19 -2.51
C TYR A 100 -3.84 14.68 -2.66
N GLY A 101 -4.44 15.33 -3.65
CA GLY A 101 -4.12 16.73 -3.98
C GLY A 101 -2.71 16.94 -4.57
N GLY A 102 -1.99 15.87 -4.95
CA GLY A 102 -0.68 16.00 -5.60
C GLY A 102 0.48 16.32 -4.65
N THR A 103 0.33 16.04 -3.35
CA THR A 103 1.34 16.40 -2.32
C THR A 103 2.27 15.24 -1.92
N ALA A 104 2.46 14.25 -2.81
CA ALA A 104 3.19 13.01 -2.53
C ALA A 104 4.61 13.24 -1.98
N VAL A 105 5.27 14.30 -2.44
CA VAL A 105 6.63 14.69 -2.03
C VAL A 105 6.77 15.02 -0.54
N ARG A 106 5.66 15.25 0.18
CA ARG A 106 5.66 15.49 1.62
C ARG A 106 5.66 14.20 2.44
N CYS A 107 5.36 13.06 1.81
CA CYS A 107 5.28 11.78 2.50
C CYS A 107 6.67 11.35 3.00
N GLU A 108 6.76 10.85 4.24
CA GLU A 108 8.02 10.29 4.77
C GLU A 108 8.49 9.05 4.00
N PHE A 109 7.58 8.35 3.34
CA PHE A 109 7.88 7.21 2.48
C PHE A 109 8.44 7.61 1.11
N HIS A 110 8.39 8.90 0.78
CA HIS A 110 8.85 9.39 -0.52
C HIS A 110 10.36 9.22 -0.66
N PRO A 111 10.90 8.67 -1.77
CA PRO A 111 12.32 8.39 -1.95
C PRO A 111 13.25 9.57 -1.70
N ARG A 112 12.75 10.79 -1.87
CA ARG A 112 13.49 12.03 -1.55
C ARG A 112 13.66 12.28 -0.04
N ASN A 113 12.77 11.73 0.78
CA ASN A 113 12.70 11.91 2.23
C ASN A 113 13.20 10.68 3.00
N VAL A 114 13.33 9.52 2.34
CA VAL A 114 13.95 8.34 2.95
C VAL A 114 15.46 8.58 3.07
N THR A 115 15.95 8.60 4.31
CA THR A 115 17.39 8.75 4.60
C THR A 115 18.18 7.56 4.02
N PRO A 116 19.46 7.75 3.64
CA PRO A 116 20.30 6.65 3.16
C PRO A 116 20.40 5.48 4.16
N ALA A 117 20.35 5.78 5.47
CA ALA A 117 20.35 4.78 6.53
C ALA A 117 19.10 3.89 6.52
N LYS A 118 17.91 4.45 6.26
CA LYS A 118 16.67 3.66 6.13
C LYS A 118 16.67 2.78 4.88
N ARG A 119 17.16 3.30 3.74
CA ARG A 119 17.27 2.51 2.49
C ARG A 119 18.15 1.28 2.67
N LYS A 120 19.32 1.45 3.31
CA LYS A 120 20.21 0.33 3.61
C LYS A 120 19.59 -0.69 4.57
N ALA A 121 18.79 -0.23 5.53
CA ALA A 121 18.10 -1.13 6.46
C ALA A 121 17.03 -1.97 5.75
N GLU A 122 16.21 -1.38 4.87
CA GLU A 122 15.21 -2.11 4.08
C GLU A 122 15.88 -3.09 3.09
N GLU A 123 16.92 -2.67 2.35
CA GLU A 123 17.69 -3.58 1.48
C GLU A 123 18.35 -4.73 2.28
N SER A 124 18.85 -4.46 3.48
CA SER A 124 19.46 -5.52 4.32
C SER A 124 18.45 -6.51 4.89
N MET A 125 17.21 -6.08 5.13
CA MET A 125 16.14 -6.97 5.62
C MET A 125 15.63 -7.90 4.52
N ASP A 126 15.48 -7.38 3.30
CA ASP A 126 15.08 -8.22 2.15
C ASP A 126 16.19 -9.23 1.80
N ALA A 127 17.46 -8.80 1.82
CA ALA A 127 18.59 -9.70 1.64
C ALA A 127 18.69 -10.77 2.75
N ALA A 128 18.44 -10.40 4.01
CA ALA A 128 18.42 -11.35 5.12
C ALA A 128 17.26 -12.35 5.04
N ALA A 129 16.11 -11.95 4.50
CA ALA A 129 14.98 -12.84 4.26
C ALA A 129 15.30 -13.88 3.17
N GLU A 130 15.95 -13.47 2.07
CA GLU A 130 16.39 -14.40 1.01
C GLU A 130 17.44 -15.38 1.52
N ASP A 131 18.40 -14.91 2.34
CA ASP A 131 19.44 -15.75 2.94
C ASP A 131 18.84 -16.79 3.90
N THR A 132 17.87 -16.38 4.74
CA THR A 132 17.15 -17.29 5.65
C THR A 132 16.38 -18.37 4.90
N VAL A 133 15.72 -18.02 3.79
CA VAL A 133 15.00 -19.00 2.95
C VAL A 133 15.96 -19.97 2.30
N SER A 134 17.11 -19.49 1.81
CA SER A 134 18.17 -20.32 1.23
C SER A 134 18.76 -21.31 2.25
N ASP A 135 19.02 -20.86 3.48
CA ASP A 135 19.52 -21.71 4.56
C ASP A 135 18.52 -22.78 5.00
N ILE A 136 17.22 -22.44 5.08
CA ILE A 136 16.17 -23.41 5.38
C ILE A 136 16.10 -24.47 4.28
N LEU A 137 16.14 -24.07 3.00
CA LEU A 137 16.11 -25.01 1.87
C LEU A 137 17.33 -25.93 1.86
N SER A 138 18.50 -25.42 2.22
CA SER A 138 19.75 -26.19 2.27
C SER A 138 19.77 -27.26 3.36
N ASN A 139 18.98 -27.08 4.43
CA ASN A 139 18.88 -28.01 5.55
C ASN A 139 17.74 -29.03 5.42
N ILE A 140 16.92 -28.95 4.37
CA ILE A 140 15.83 -29.90 4.13
C ILE A 140 16.37 -31.14 3.39
N PRO A 141 16.12 -32.36 3.90
CA PRO A 141 16.50 -33.58 3.20
C PRO A 141 15.90 -33.63 1.79
N ALA A 142 16.70 -34.00 0.80
CA ALA A 142 16.37 -33.89 -0.63
C ALA A 142 15.03 -34.53 -1.03
N LYS A 143 14.59 -35.57 -0.31
CA LYS A 143 13.30 -36.23 -0.53
C LYS A 143 12.08 -35.33 -0.27
N TYR A 144 12.22 -34.28 0.54
CA TYR A 144 11.14 -33.34 0.88
C TYR A 144 11.23 -32.00 0.14
N LEU A 145 12.36 -31.70 -0.53
CA LEU A 145 12.56 -30.43 -1.24
C LEU A 145 11.47 -30.15 -2.27
N LYS A 146 11.01 -31.20 -2.98
CA LYS A 146 9.97 -31.08 -4.03
C LYS A 146 8.61 -30.68 -3.45
N GLU A 147 8.28 -31.17 -2.26
CA GLU A 147 7.03 -30.87 -1.55
C GLU A 147 7.07 -29.48 -0.93
N VAL A 148 8.20 -29.10 -0.34
CA VAL A 148 8.39 -27.77 0.24
C VAL A 148 8.39 -26.69 -0.84
N ARG A 149 9.07 -26.91 -1.98
CA ARG A 149 9.04 -25.98 -3.12
C ARG A 149 7.61 -25.78 -3.62
N ARG A 150 6.86 -26.86 -3.78
CA ARG A 150 5.45 -26.81 -4.18
C ARG A 150 4.58 -26.06 -3.17
N ALA A 151 4.82 -26.22 -1.87
CA ALA A 151 4.10 -25.50 -0.83
C ALA A 151 4.40 -23.98 -0.85
N ILE A 152 5.67 -23.61 -1.07
CA ILE A 152 6.09 -22.21 -1.25
C ILE A 152 5.43 -21.62 -2.51
N ASP A 153 5.49 -22.32 -3.64
CA ASP A 153 4.87 -21.87 -4.89
C ASP A 153 3.34 -21.70 -4.72
N MET A 154 2.69 -22.61 -3.99
CA MET A 154 1.26 -22.49 -3.66
C MET A 154 0.95 -21.34 -2.70
N ALA A 155 1.88 -20.95 -1.83
CA ALA A 155 1.72 -19.84 -0.91
C ALA A 155 1.95 -18.49 -1.60
N LEU A 156 2.89 -18.43 -2.54
CA LEU A 156 3.21 -17.23 -3.33
C LEU A 156 2.23 -16.97 -4.49
N ALA A 157 1.51 -17.99 -4.94
CA ALA A 157 0.48 -17.88 -5.99
C ALA A 157 -0.92 -17.47 -5.46
N ARG A 158 -1.04 -17.06 -4.20
CA ARG A 158 -2.29 -16.61 -3.56
C ARG A 158 -2.31 -15.10 -3.36
#